data_AF-A0A2T2VID9-F1
#
_entry.id   AF-A0A2T2VID9-F1
#
_cell.length_a   1.000
_cell.length_b   1.000
_cell.length_c   1.000
_cell.angle_alpha   90.00
_cell.angle_beta   90.00
_cell.angle_gamma   90.00
#
_symmetry.space_group_name_H-M   'P 1'
#
loop_
_entity.id
_entity.type
_entity.pdbx_description
1 polymer ?
#
loop_
_entity_poly.entity_id
_entity_poly.type
_entity_poly.pdbx_seq_one_letter_code
_entity_poly.pdbx_strand_id
1 'polypeptide(L)' 'MNFPSQLIEDAVNEFAKLPGVGKKTALRLVLHLLKEDKQEVEQFGNALIK' A
#
# COMPACT_ATOMS: atom_id res chain seq x y z
N MET A 1 6.35 10.39 -10.88
CA MET A 1 4.98 9.86 -10.96
C MET A 1 4.12 10.87 -10.25
N ASN A 2 3.06 11.40 -10.87
CA ASN A 2 2.10 12.23 -10.15
C ASN A 2 1.08 11.30 -9.50
N PHE A 3 1.09 11.24 -8.17
CA PHE A 3 0.09 10.49 -7.42
C PHE A 3 -1.15 11.36 -7.17
N PRO A 4 -2.36 10.79 -7.21
CA PRO A 4 -3.59 11.57 -7.03
C PRO A 4 -3.78 12.13 -5.61
N SER A 5 -3.00 11.64 -4.63
CA SER A 5 -3.05 12.05 -3.23
C SER A 5 -1.69 11.82 -2.56
N GLN A 6 -1.29 12.71 -1.65
CA GLN A 6 -0.11 12.52 -0.79
C GLN A 6 -0.19 11.22 0.03
N LEU A 7 -1.39 10.84 0.48
CA LEU A 7 -1.58 9.59 1.24
C LEU A 7 -1.21 8.34 0.42
N ILE A 8 -1.48 8.36 -0.88
CA ILE A 8 -1.15 7.24 -1.77
C ILE A 8 0.35 7.22 -2.02
N GLU A 9 0.97 8.39 -2.22
CA GLU A 9 2.42 8.48 -2.39
C GLU A 9 3.17 7.93 -1.17
N ASP A 10 2.75 8.31 0.03
CA ASP A 10 3.33 7.84 1.28
C ASP A 10 3.18 6.32 1.42
N ALA A 11 1.98 5.78 1.17
CA ALA A 11 1.76 4.34 1.18
C ALA A 11 2.64 3.61 0.15
N VAL A 12 2.75 4.13 -1.07
CA VAL A 12 3.62 3.54 -2.11
C VAL A 12 5.08 3.57 -1.70
N ASN A 13 5.53 4.65 -1.06
CA ASN A 13 6.89 4.76 -0.57
C ASN A 13 7.18 3.76 0.57
N GLU A 14 6.25 3.53 1.49
CA GLU A 14 6.40 2.51 2.54
C GLU A 14 6.44 1.09 1.94
N PHE A 15 5.53 0.75 1.03
CA PHE A 15 5.53 -0.55 0.37
C PHE A 15 6.79 -0.79 -0.48
N ALA A 16 7.39 0.26 -1.06
CA ALA A 16 8.63 0.16 -1.82
C ALA A 16 9.88 -0.09 -0.96
N LYS A 17 9.78 -0.02 0.38
CA LYS A 17 10.87 -0.41 1.29
C LYS A 17 10.95 -1.92 1.50
N LEU A 18 9.93 -2.68 1.11
CA LEU A 18 9.92 -4.13 1.24
C LEU A 18 10.93 -4.78 0.27
N PRO A 19 11.66 -5.83 0.70
CA PRO A 19 12.62 -6.50 -0.16
C PRO A 19 11.92 -7.10 -1.39
N GLY A 20 12.43 -6.79 -2.58
CA GLY A 20 11.85 -7.26 -3.85
C GLY A 20 10.64 -6.47 -4.36
N VAL A 21 10.22 -5.39 -3.68
CA VAL A 21 9.08 -4.56 -4.09
C VAL A 21 9.56 -3.20 -4.62
N GLY A 22 9.51 -3.00 -5.93
CA GLY A 22 9.77 -1.69 -6.55
C GLY A 22 8.54 -0.78 -6.59
N LYS A 23 8.73 0.53 -6.87
CA LYS A 23 7.65 1.55 -6.89
C LYS A 23 6.43 1.18 -7.74
N LYS A 24 6.63 0.54 -8.90
CA LYS A 24 5.53 0.07 -9.77
C LYS A 24 4.72 -1.07 -9.14
N THR A 25 5.39 -1.99 -8.46
CA THR A 25 4.73 -3.08 -7.73
C THR A 25 4.04 -2.54 -6.48
N ALA A 26 4.69 -1.65 -5.73
CA ALA A 26 4.11 -0.97 -4.57
C ALA A 26 2.82 -0.22 -4.91
N LEU A 27 2.81 0.56 -5.99
CA LEU A 27 1.60 1.22 -6.49
C LEU A 27 0.47 0.23 -6.79
N ARG A 28 0.80 -0.91 -7.42
CA ARG A 28 -0.21 -1.95 -7.70
C ARG A 28 -0.82 -2.51 -6.41
N LEU A 29 0.01 -2.78 -5.40
CA LEU A 29 -0.44 -3.29 -4.11
C LEU A 29 -1.31 -2.28 -3.37
N VAL A 30 -0.89 -1.01 -3.29
CA VAL A 30 -1.67 0.05 -2.65
C VAL A 30 -3.02 0.27 -3.34
N LEU A 31 -3.04 0.32 -4.68
CA LEU A 31 -4.29 0.48 -5.42
C LEU A 31 -5.22 -0.74 -5.32
N HIS A 32 -4.66 -1.94 -5.14
CA HIS A 32 -5.44 -3.14 -4.87
C HIS A 32 -6.09 -3.03 -3.49
N LEU A 33 -5.33 -2.71 -2.44
CA LEU A 33 -5.87 -2.52 -1.08
C LEU A 33 -6.94 -1.43 -1.01
N LEU A 34 -6.84 -0.36 -1.80
CA LEU A 34 -7.88 0.68 -1.85
C LEU A 34 -9.22 0.20 -2.45
N LYS A 35 -9.24 -0.94 -3.13
CA LYS A 35 -10.45 -1.55 -3.72
C LYS A 35 -11.04 -2.66 -2.85
N GLU A 36 -10.31 -3.15 -1.86
CA GLU A 36 -10.76 -4.19 -0.94
C GLU A 36 -11.67 -3.61 0.15
N ASP A 37 -12.36 -4.50 0.87
CA ASP A 37 -13.19 -4.08 2.01
C ASP A 37 -12.32 -3.51 3.14
N LYS A 38 -12.81 -2.45 3.78
CA LYS A 38 -12.08 -1.77 4.84
C LYS A 38 -11.71 -2.72 5.99
N GLN A 39 -12.58 -3.68 6.32
CA GLN A 39 -12.33 -4.65 7.38
C GLN A 39 -11.17 -5.59 7.02
N GLU A 40 -11.05 -6.00 5.76
CA GLU A 40 -9.95 -6.85 5.29
C GLU A 40 -8.62 -6.09 5.30
N VAL A 41 -8.62 -4.83 4.86
CA VAL A 41 -7.42 -3.97 4.91
C VAL A 41 -6.98 -3.71 6.35
N GLU A 42 -7.93 -3.48 7.26
CA GLU A 42 -7.64 -3.34 8.69
C GLU A 42 -7.08 -4.64 9.29
N GLN A 43 -7.62 -5.81 8.93
CA GLN A 43 -7.07 -7.09 9.37
C GLN A 43 -5.64 -7.32 8.85
N PHE A 44 -5.39 -7.03 7.57
CA PHE A 44 -4.06 -7.11 6.97
C PHE A 44 -3.06 -6.21 7.68
N GLY A 45 -3.40 -4.94 7.92
CA GLY A 45 -2.54 -4.01 8.65
C GLY A 45 -2.28 -4.46 10.09
N ASN A 46 -3.31 -4.95 10.78
CA ASN A 46 -3.18 -5.49 12.13
C ASN A 46 -2.27 -6.72 12.20
N ALA A 47 -2.25 -7.57 11.18
CA ALA A 47 -1.37 -8.72 11.11
C ALA A 47 0.12 -8.36 10.91
N LEU A 48 0.41 -7.11 10.51
CA LEU A 48 1.78 -6.58 10.42
C LEU A 48 2.22 -5.85 11.70
N ILE A 49 1.27 -5.30 12.46
CA ILE A 49 1.53 -4.48 13.66
C ILE A 49 1.51 -5.32 14.95
N LYS A 50 0.65 -6.35 15.01
CA LYS A 50 0.54 -7.30 16.13
C LYS A 50 1.40 -8.53 15.91
#